data_AF-L8GGR8-F1
#
_entry.id   AF-L8GGR8-F1
#
_cell.length_a   1.000
_cell.length_b   1.000
_cell.length_c   1.000
_cell.angle_alpha   90.00
_cell.angle_beta   90.00
_cell.angle_gamma   90.00
#
_symmetry.space_group_name_H-M   'P 1'
#
loop_
_entity.id
_entity.type
_entity.pdbx_description
1 polymer ?
#
loop_
_entity_poly.entity_id
_entity_poly.type
_entity_poly.pdbx_seq_one_letter_code
_entity_poly.pdbx_strand_id
1 'polypeptide(L)'
;MWWLFVVSALIELAAGAASLFSPSSIPAFNKLTTGQGAEAVRWWSVAVISLGAAAFLVRNAPDSDVGKQAIGFGMLIYNIFLSIFCLRDYPKASSVGVLVHIPLAVGFLYWLKTSTAFFSF
;
A
#
# COMPACT_ATOMS: atom_id res chain seq x y z
N MET A 1 13.90 -8.55 7.94
CA MET A 1 12.96 -8.76 6.80
C MET A 1 12.05 -7.56 6.53
N TRP A 2 12.16 -6.46 7.29
CA TRP A 2 11.59 -5.14 6.96
C TRP A 2 11.84 -4.71 5.50
N TRP A 3 12.97 -5.12 4.93
CA TRP A 3 13.29 -4.97 3.52
C TRP A 3 12.18 -5.43 2.56
N LEU A 4 11.54 -6.58 2.78
CA LEU A 4 10.45 -7.05 1.91
C LEU A 4 9.24 -6.12 1.97
N PHE A 5 8.90 -5.63 3.16
CA PHE A 5 7.84 -4.65 3.36
C PHE A 5 8.16 -3.32 2.67
N VAL A 6 9.41 -2.83 2.78
CA VAL A 6 9.88 -1.63 2.07
C VAL A 6 9.83 -1.82 0.56
N VAL A 7 10.25 -2.98 0.04
CA VAL A 7 10.19 -3.28 -1.39
C VAL A 7 8.74 -3.30 -1.88
N SER A 8 7.82 -3.95 -1.16
CA SER A 8 6.40 -3.92 -1.50
C SER A 8 5.83 -2.49 -1.47
N ALA A 9 6.19 -1.70 -0.46
CA ALA A 9 5.76 -0.31 -0.36
C ALA A 9 6.36 0.59 -1.47
N LEU A 10 7.57 0.30 -1.94
CA LEU A 10 8.20 0.98 -3.07
C LEU A 10 7.54 0.61 -4.41
N ILE A 11 7.15 -0.65 -4.58
CA ILE A 11 6.36 -1.08 -5.75
C ILE A 11 5.00 -0.38 -5.73
N GLU A 12 4.38 -0.28 -4.56
CA GLU A 12 3.18 0.52 -4.34
C GLU A 12 3.42 1.99 -4.72
N LEU A 13 4.48 2.63 -4.21
CA LEU A 13 4.83 4.01 -4.57
C LEU A 13 4.89 4.22 -6.08
N ALA A 14 5.57 3.31 -6.79
CA ALA A 14 5.71 3.36 -8.23
C ALA A 14 4.36 3.14 -8.95
N ALA A 15 3.54 2.20 -8.48
CA ALA A 15 2.22 1.94 -9.03
C ALA A 15 1.26 3.12 -8.81
N GLY A 16 1.29 3.72 -7.61
CA GLY A 16 0.56 4.93 -7.26
C GLY A 16 0.97 6.11 -8.15
N ALA A 17 2.27 6.35 -8.32
CA ALA A 17 2.77 7.40 -9.21
C ALA A 17 2.38 7.15 -10.68
N ALA A 18 2.54 5.92 -11.18
CA ALA A 18 2.14 5.54 -12.53
C ALA A 18 0.65 5.75 -12.76
N SER A 19 -0.20 5.39 -11.79
CA SER A 19 -1.64 5.61 -11.89
C SER A 19 -2.05 7.09 -11.85
N LEU A 20 -1.27 7.94 -11.17
CA LEU A 20 -1.56 9.38 -11.09
C LEU A 20 -1.17 10.12 -12.37
N PHE A 21 0.04 9.86 -12.86
CA PHE A 21 0.65 10.61 -13.95
C PHE A 21 0.45 9.97 -15.33
N SER A 22 0.23 8.66 -15.37
CA SER A 22 0.04 7.90 -16.62
C SER A 22 -0.91 6.72 -16.40
N PRO A 23 -2.18 6.96 -16.01
CA PRO A 23 -3.13 5.88 -15.73
C PRO A 23 -3.32 4.92 -16.91
N SER A 24 -3.13 5.39 -18.15
CA SER A 24 -3.20 4.57 -19.35
C SER A 24 -2.07 3.54 -19.50
N SER A 25 -0.98 3.71 -18.74
CA SER A 25 0.12 2.73 -18.68
C SER A 25 -0.25 1.48 -17.88
N ILE A 26 -1.31 1.52 -17.07
CA ILE A 26 -1.80 0.40 -16.28
C ILE A 26 -3.05 -0.17 -16.96
N PRO A 27 -2.99 -1.39 -17.55
CA PRO A 27 -4.10 -1.95 -18.32
C PRO A 27 -5.44 -2.03 -17.57
N ALA A 28 -5.40 -2.19 -16.24
CA ALA A 28 -6.60 -2.21 -15.41
C ALA A 28 -7.27 -0.84 -15.24
N PHE A 29 -6.53 0.26 -15.41
CA PHE A 29 -7.04 1.62 -15.28
C PHE A 29 -7.44 2.24 -16.63
N ASN A 30 -7.09 1.63 -17.76
CA ASN A 30 -7.47 2.09 -19.10
C ASN A 30 -8.98 2.34 -19.28
N LYS A 31 -9.83 1.57 -18.61
CA LYS A 31 -11.30 1.72 -18.67
C LYS A 31 -11.87 2.67 -17.60
N LEU A 32 -11.01 3.20 -16.73
CA LEU A 32 -11.34 4.05 -15.60
C LEU A 32 -10.78 5.46 -15.78
N THR A 33 -10.33 5.84 -16.97
CA THR A 33 -9.73 7.17 -17.22
C THR A 33 -10.76 8.29 -17.39
N THR A 34 -12.06 8.00 -17.29
CA THR A 34 -13.15 8.98 -17.49
C THR A 34 -14.20 8.93 -16.38
N GLY A 35 -14.90 10.05 -16.16
CA GLY A 35 -16.00 10.16 -15.20
C GLY A 35 -15.61 9.78 -13.76
N GLN A 36 -16.50 9.09 -13.04
CA GLN A 36 -16.28 8.62 -11.67
C GLN A 36 -15.10 7.64 -11.55
N GLY A 37 -14.76 6.91 -12.61
CA GLY A 37 -13.58 6.04 -12.63
C GLY A 37 -12.27 6.81 -12.48
N ALA A 38 -12.18 8.01 -13.09
CA ALA A 38 -10.96 8.81 -13.05
C ALA A 38 -10.70 9.36 -11.64
N GLU A 39 -11.78 9.71 -10.94
CA GLU A 39 -11.72 10.15 -9.56
C GLU A 39 -11.29 8.99 -8.64
N ALA A 40 -11.84 7.79 -8.84
CA ALA A 40 -11.42 6.59 -8.10
C ALA A 40 -9.94 6.25 -8.30
N VAL A 41 -9.44 6.34 -9.55
CA VAL A 41 -8.02 6.12 -9.85
C VAL A 41 -7.16 7.15 -9.13
N ARG A 42 -7.54 8.44 -9.13
CA ARG A 42 -6.80 9.50 -8.40
C ARG A 42 -6.76 9.24 -6.89
N TRP A 43 -7.88 8.89 -6.27
CA TRP A 43 -7.92 8.58 -4.84
C TRP A 43 -7.07 7.36 -4.50
N TRP A 44 -7.12 6.33 -5.34
CA TRP A 44 -6.23 5.17 -5.22
C TRP A 44 -4.76 5.58 -5.34
N SER A 45 -4.40 6.40 -6.33
CA SER A 45 -3.02 6.88 -6.50
C SER A 45 -2.49 7.59 -5.27
N VAL A 46 -3.27 8.53 -4.72
CA VAL A 46 -2.90 9.31 -3.54
C VAL A 46 -2.70 8.40 -2.32
N ALA A 47 -3.59 7.44 -2.14
CA ALA A 47 -3.53 6.48 -1.04
C ALA A 47 -2.26 5.63 -1.11
N VAL A 48 -1.96 5.07 -2.29
CA VAL A 48 -0.80 4.19 -2.50
C VAL A 48 0.53 4.96 -2.46
N ILE A 49 0.57 6.19 -2.99
CA ILE A 49 1.76 7.07 -2.86
C ILE A 49 2.06 7.34 -1.37
N SER A 50 1.02 7.65 -0.59
CA SER A 50 1.16 7.98 0.84
C SER A 50 1.74 6.80 1.64
N LEU A 51 1.32 5.57 1.32
CA LEU A 51 1.87 4.34 1.88
C LEU A 51 3.35 4.17 1.54
N GLY A 52 3.67 4.24 0.24
CA GLY A 52 5.04 4.09 -0.22
C GLY A 52 6.00 5.14 0.35
N ALA A 53 5.56 6.39 0.45
CA ALA A 53 6.33 7.48 1.03
C ALA A 53 6.62 7.24 2.53
N ALA A 54 5.63 6.82 3.30
CA ALA A 54 5.80 6.53 4.72
C ALA A 54 6.82 5.40 4.97
N ALA A 55 6.75 4.30 4.22
CA ALA A 55 7.73 3.22 4.30
C ALA A 55 9.14 3.68 3.90
N PHE A 56 9.25 4.53 2.88
CA PHE A 56 10.54 5.07 2.45
C PHE A 56 11.20 5.91 3.54
N LEU A 57 10.42 6.76 4.23
CA LEU A 57 10.93 7.64 5.29
C LEU A 57 11.51 6.85 6.47
N VAL A 58 10.89 5.73 6.83
CA VAL A 58 11.33 4.92 7.99
C VAL A 58 12.21 3.74 7.60
N ARG A 59 12.65 3.64 6.34
CA ARG A 59 13.42 2.49 5.83
C ARG A 59 14.72 2.23 6.60
N ASN A 60 15.38 3.31 7.04
CA ASN A 60 16.67 3.27 7.72
C ASN A 60 16.54 3.28 9.25
N ALA A 61 15.34 3.42 9.78
CA ALA A 61 15.13 3.37 11.23
C ALA A 61 15.39 1.94 11.75
N PRO A 62 15.89 1.77 12.99
CA PRO A 62 16.05 0.45 13.60
C PRO A 62 14.72 -0.30 13.68
N ASP A 63 14.73 -1.64 13.54
CA ASP A 63 13.52 -2.45 13.68
C ASP A 63 12.96 -2.43 15.12
N SER A 64 13.78 -2.05 16.11
CA SER A 64 13.39 -1.83 17.50
C SER A 64 12.69 -0.48 17.74
N ASP A 65 12.63 0.40 16.74
CA ASP A 65 11.98 1.70 16.86
C ASP A 65 10.45 1.55 16.91
N VAL A 66 9.84 1.98 18.01
CA VAL A 66 8.39 1.89 18.22
C VAL A 66 7.62 2.75 17.22
N GLY A 67 8.17 3.89 16.81
CA GLY A 67 7.57 4.77 15.79
C GLY A 67 7.55 4.10 14.41
N LYS A 68 8.63 3.41 14.04
CA LYS A 68 8.69 2.58 12.83
C LYS A 68 7.63 1.47 12.85
N GLN A 69 7.46 0.81 13.99
CA GLN A 69 6.44 -0.22 14.17
C GLN A 69 5.02 0.34 14.06
N ALA A 70 4.75 1.47 14.70
CA ALA A 70 3.45 2.15 14.61
C ALA A 70 3.12 2.58 13.18
N ILE A 71 4.11 3.07 12.41
CA ILE A 71 3.94 3.42 11.00
C ILE A 71 3.60 2.18 10.16
N GLY A 72 4.32 1.08 10.36
CA GLY A 72 4.00 -0.18 9.69
C GLY A 72 2.57 -0.67 9.96
N PHE A 73 2.10 -0.58 11.21
CA PHE A 73 0.72 -0.89 11.57
C PHE A 73 -0.29 0.05 10.92
N GLY A 74 -0.03 1.37 10.95
CA GLY A 74 -0.87 2.36 10.30
C GLY A 74 -1.00 2.11 8.80
N MET A 75 0.10 1.75 8.14
CA MET A 75 0.13 1.37 6.73
C MET A 75 -0.69 0.11 6.44
N LEU A 76 -0.62 -0.92 7.29
CA LEU A 76 -1.45 -2.13 7.14
C LEU A 76 -2.94 -1.80 7.26
N ILE A 77 -3.33 -1.09 8.32
CA ILE A 77 -4.73 -0.71 8.58
C ILE A 77 -5.27 0.11 7.41
N TYR A 78 -4.49 1.10 6.96
CA TYR A 78 -4.85 1.94 5.81
C TYR A 78 -5.02 1.12 4.52
N ASN A 79 -4.13 0.15 4.26
CA ASN A 79 -4.25 -0.78 3.13
C ASN A 79 -5.52 -1.62 3.19
N ILE A 80 -5.90 -2.11 4.37
CA ILE A 80 -7.14 -2.90 4.56
C ILE A 80 -8.36 -2.04 4.24
N PHE A 81 -8.43 -0.81 4.77
CA PHE A 81 -9.55 0.09 4.50
C PHE A 81 -9.63 0.49 3.02
N LEU A 82 -8.50 0.78 2.38
CA LEU A 82 -8.44 1.07 0.95
C LEU A 82 -8.94 -0.12 0.12
N SER A 83 -8.52 -1.34 0.49
CA SER A 83 -8.96 -2.57 -0.18
C SER A 83 -10.46 -2.78 -0.07
N ILE A 84 -11.04 -2.58 1.13
CA ILE A 84 -12.49 -2.71 1.37
C ILE A 84 -13.26 -1.66 0.54
N PHE A 85 -12.80 -0.41 0.53
CA PHE A 85 -13.42 0.65 -0.25
C PHE A 85 -13.38 0.36 -1.75
N CYS A 86 -12.22 -0.04 -2.28
CA CYS A 86 -12.06 -0.41 -3.69
C CYS A 86 -12.89 -1.63 -4.07
N LEU A 87 -13.01 -2.65 -3.21
CA LEU A 87 -13.85 -3.83 -3.46
C LEU A 87 -15.34 -3.49 -3.52
N ARG A 88 -15.81 -2.56 -2.66
CA ARG A 88 -17.22 -2.17 -2.60
C ARG A 88 -17.63 -1.34 -3.80
N ASP A 89 -16.87 -0.29 -4.11
CA ASP A 89 -17.31 0.74 -5.05
C ASP A 89 -16.71 0.52 -6.46
N TYR A 90 -15.57 -0.18 -6.59
CA TYR A 90 -14.85 -0.36 -7.85
C TYR A 90 -14.21 -1.76 -7.99
N PRO A 91 -15.02 -2.85 -8.01
CA PRO A 91 -14.52 -4.23 -7.93
C PRO A 91 -13.52 -4.61 -9.04
N LYS A 92 -13.58 -3.98 -10.21
CA LYS A 92 -12.62 -4.18 -11.32
C LYS A 92 -11.28 -3.48 -11.12
N ALA A 93 -11.24 -2.36 -10.39
CA ALA A 93 -9.99 -1.73 -9.95
C ALA A 93 -9.40 -2.50 -8.76
N SER A 94 -10.27 -3.11 -7.94
CA SER A 94 -9.89 -3.86 -6.75
C SER A 94 -9.00 -5.07 -7.06
N SER A 95 -9.12 -5.73 -8.21
CA SER A 95 -8.30 -6.92 -8.53
C SER A 95 -6.81 -6.59 -8.66
N VAL A 96 -6.45 -5.38 -9.11
CA VAL A 96 -5.07 -4.90 -9.11
C VAL A 96 -4.64 -4.45 -7.73
N GLY A 97 -5.50 -3.74 -6.99
CA GLY A 97 -5.25 -3.41 -5.60
C GLY A 97 -4.95 -4.65 -4.76
N VAL A 98 -5.83 -5.66 -4.81
CA VAL A 98 -5.71 -6.92 -4.05
C VAL A 98 -4.41 -7.66 -4.36
N LEU A 99 -3.97 -7.70 -5.62
CA LEU A 99 -2.70 -8.33 -6.01
C LEU A 99 -1.46 -7.62 -5.44
N VAL A 100 -1.56 -6.31 -5.19
CA VAL A 100 -0.47 -5.50 -4.64
C VAL A 100 -0.54 -5.46 -3.09
N HIS A 101 -1.76 -5.42 -2.54
CA HIS A 101 -2.03 -5.34 -1.10
C HIS A 101 -1.77 -6.65 -0.36
N ILE A 102 -2.04 -7.82 -0.98
CA ILE A 102 -1.79 -9.13 -0.34
C ILE A 102 -0.30 -9.31 0.00
N PRO A 103 0.66 -9.09 -0.93
CA PRO A 103 2.08 -9.15 -0.61
C PRO A 103 2.50 -8.22 0.53
N LEU A 104 1.96 -7.00 0.58
CA LEU A 104 2.29 -6.03 1.63
C LEU A 104 1.73 -6.46 2.99
N ALA A 105 0.49 -6.93 3.03
CA ALA A 105 -0.14 -7.46 4.23
C ALA A 105 0.57 -8.73 4.74
N VAL A 106 0.88 -9.68 3.86
CA VAL A 106 1.61 -10.91 4.21
C VAL A 106 3.02 -10.59 4.69
N GLY A 107 3.74 -9.71 3.99
CA GLY A 107 5.09 -9.29 4.38
C GLY A 107 5.11 -8.62 5.75
N PHE A 108 4.11 -7.80 6.06
CA PHE A 108 3.97 -7.14 7.35
C PHE A 108 3.59 -8.11 8.49
N LEU A 109 2.60 -8.98 8.28
CA LEU A 109 2.21 -10.00 9.27
C LEU A 109 3.36 -10.95 9.61
N TYR A 110 4.16 -11.31 8.60
CA TYR A 110 5.36 -12.13 8.81
C TYR A 110 6.44 -11.37 9.58
N TRP A 111 6.64 -10.09 9.26
CA TRP A 111 7.56 -9.23 9.99
C TRP A 111 7.15 -9.08 11.47
N LEU A 112 5.85 -8.89 11.77
CA LEU A 112 5.33 -8.87 13.13
C LEU A 112 5.61 -10.18 13.88
N LYS A 113 5.35 -11.33 13.24
CA LYS A 113 5.65 -12.64 13.82
C LYS A 113 7.12 -12.77 14.23
N THR A 114 8.03 -12.20 13.44
CA THR A 114 9.47 -12.25 13.69
C THR A 114 10.00 -11.14 14.60
N SER A 115 9.22 -10.09 14.83
CA SER A 115 9.62 -8.93 15.64
C SER A 115 9.13 -9.15 17.07
N THR A 116 10.01 -9.64 17.93
CA THR A 116 9.73 -9.96 19.35
C THR A 116 9.40 -8.74 20.23
N ALA A 117 9.46 -7.52 19.69
CA ALA A 117 9.38 -6.28 20.48
C ALA A 117 7.96 -5.80 20.82
N PHE A 118 6.91 -6.23 20.09
CA PHE A 118 5.56 -5.65 20.28
C PHE A 118 4.72 -6.38 21.34
N PHE A 119 5.03 -7.65 21.65
CA PHE A 119 4.26 -8.47 22.60
C PHE A 119 4.88 -8.54 24.00
N SER A 120 5.91 -7.73 24.29
CA SER A 120 6.58 -7.71 25.60
C SER A 120 6.10 -6.58 26.52
N PHE A 121 4.96 -5.94 26.20
CA PHE A 121 4.27 -4.99 27.08
C PHE A 121 3.08 -5.65 27.79
#